data_AF-A0A0D0DDC8-F1
#
_entry.id   AF-A0A0D0DDC8-F1
#
_cell.length_a   1.000
_cell.length_b   1.000
_cell.length_c   1.000
_cell.angle_alpha   90.00
_cell.angle_beta   90.00
_cell.angle_gamma   90.00
#
_symmetry.space_group_name_H-M   'P 1'
#
loop_
_entity.id
_entity.type
_entity.pdbx_description
1 polymer ?
#
loop_
_entity_poly.entity_id
_entity_poly.type
_entity_poly.pdbx_seq_one_letter_code
_entity_poly.pdbx_strand_id
1 'polypeptide(L)' 'NVLCNVNIQHSCATAGCTGVQVVSERQECNETIRTTTVVNHSPANMFLLNTHALHNYRRIAAATP' A
#
# COMPACT_ATOMS: atom_id res chain seq x y z
N ASN A 1 -2.92 -5.96 -11.61
CA ASN A 1 -1.46 -6.07 -11.37
C ASN A 1 -1.17 -5.42 -10.03
N VAL A 2 -0.59 -6.12 -9.06
CA VAL A 2 -0.30 -5.58 -7.72
C VAL A 2 1.16 -5.10 -7.72
N LEU A 3 1.37 -3.81 -7.53
CA LEU A 3 2.72 -3.22 -7.49
C LEU A 3 3.29 -3.33 -6.08
N CYS A 4 4.13 -4.34 -5.85
CA CYS A 4 4.66 -4.71 -4.54
C CYS A 4 5.74 -3.78 -3.94
N ASN A 5 5.58 -2.47 -4.09
CA ASN A 5 6.62 -1.49 -3.77
C ASN A 5 6.75 -1.17 -2.27
N VAL A 6 5.72 -1.48 -1.48
CA VAL A 6 5.71 -1.28 -0.03
C VAL A 6 5.27 -2.55 0.69
N ASN A 7 5.72 -2.70 1.93
CA ASN A 7 5.48 -3.91 2.72
C ASN A 7 4.00 -4.14 2.99
N ILE A 8 3.21 -3.09 3.23
CA ILE A 8 1.76 -3.20 3.51
C ILE A 8 1.01 -2.33 2.50
N GLN A 9 0.04 -2.92 1.80
CA GLN A 9 -0.77 -2.24 0.80
C GLN A 9 -2.24 -2.51 1.03
N HIS A 10 -3.10 -1.55 0.70
CA HIS A 10 -4.55 -1.78 0.70
C HIS A 10 -4.98 -2.59 -0.52
N SER A 11 -5.79 -3.64 -0.33
CA SER A 11 -6.33 -4.43 -1.44
C SER A 11 -7.49 -3.68 -2.10
N CYS A 12 -7.15 -2.67 -2.91
CA CYS A 12 -8.14 -1.80 -3.57
C CYS A 12 -9.10 -2.58 -4.48
N ALA A 13 -8.61 -3.63 -5.14
CA ALA A 13 -9.41 -4.47 -6.02
C ALA A 13 -10.48 -5.26 -5.23
N THR A 14 -10.14 -5.79 -4.06
CA THR A 14 -11.09 -6.51 -3.20
C THR A 14 -12.03 -5.55 -2.48
N ALA A 15 -11.52 -4.39 -2.07
CA ALA A 15 -12.28 -3.37 -1.34
C ALA A 15 -13.15 -2.48 -2.24
N GLY A 16 -13.08 -2.63 -3.57
CA GLY A 16 -13.87 -1.87 -4.54
C GLY A 16 -13.53 -0.38 -4.60
N CYS A 17 -12.26 0.00 -4.33
CA CYS A 17 -11.84 1.39 -4.38
C CYS A 17 -11.76 1.87 -5.84
N THR A 18 -12.64 2.79 -6.24
CA THR A 18 -12.74 3.30 -7.62
C THR A 18 -12.39 4.79 -7.76
N GLY A 19 -12.43 5.54 -6.66
CA GLY A 19 -12.11 6.96 -6.66
C GLY A 19 -10.60 7.22 -6.65
N VAL A 20 -10.22 8.38 -7.18
CA VAL A 20 -8.88 8.95 -7.01
C VAL A 20 -8.99 10.37 -6.46
N GLN A 21 -7.94 10.82 -5.77
CA GLN A 21 -7.83 12.16 -5.22
C GLN A 21 -6.42 12.70 -5.45
N VAL A 22 -6.30 14.02 -5.57
CA VAL A 22 -5.00 14.71 -5.66
C VAL A 22 -4.59 15.14 -4.26
N VAL A 23 -3.41 14.73 -3.83
CA VAL A 23 -2.87 15.07 -2.51
C VAL A 23 -1.47 15.68 -2.65
N SER A 24 -1.10 16.53 -1.70
CA SER A 24 0.28 17.02 -1.59
C SER A 24 1.20 15.86 -1.23
N GLU A 25 2.31 15.73 -1.95
CA GLU A 25 3.34 14.75 -1.66
C GLU A 25 4.05 15.17 -0.36
N ARG A 26 4.28 14.19 0.54
CA ARG A 26 4.98 14.41 1.80
C ARG A 26 6.34 13.70 1.76
N GLN A 27 7.41 14.42 2.08
CA GLN A 27 8.78 13.89 2.16
C GLN A 27 9.37 14.26 3.51
N GLU A 28 10.01 13.31 4.20
CA GLU A 28 10.64 13.54 5.52
C GLU A 28 9.73 14.28 6.52
N CYS A 29 8.44 13.90 6.56
CA CYS A 29 7.40 14.53 7.37
C CYS A 29 7.01 15.97 6.98
N ASN A 30 7.56 16.55 5.92
CA ASN A 30 7.17 17.86 5.40
C ASN A 30 6.30 17.75 4.13
N GLU A 31 5.26 18.57 4.05
CA GLU A 31 4.48 18.73 2.84
C GLU A 31 5.30 19.47 1.77
N THR A 32 5.24 18.97 0.55
CA THR A 32 5.89 19.59 -0.60
C THR A 32 4.86 20.32 -1.46
N ILE A 33 5.34 21.19 -2.35
CA ILE A 33 4.49 21.83 -3.38
C ILE A 33 4.08 20.86 -4.49
N ARG A 34 4.67 19.65 -4.53
CA ARG A 34 4.36 18.64 -5.54
C ARG A 34 3.08 17.93 -5.13
N THR A 35 2.23 17.66 -6.11
CA THR A 35 1.02 16.88 -5.91
C THR A 35 1.13 15.53 -6.61
N THR A 36 0.41 14.56 -6.09
CA THR A 36 0.32 13.22 -6.67
C THR A 36 -1.13 12.73 -6.64
N THR A 37 -1.49 11.90 -7.61
CA THR A 37 -2.82 11.28 -7.67
C THR A 37 -2.76 9.96 -6.92
N VAL A 38 -3.59 9.81 -5.90
CA VAL A 38 -3.69 8.60 -5.07
C VAL A 38 -5.10 8.02 -5.13
N VAL A 39 -5.22 6.72 -4.87
CA VAL A 39 -6.52 6.05 -4.77
C VAL A 39 -7.26 6.57 -3.53
N ASN A 40 -8.54 6.87 -3.68
CA ASN A 40 -9.42 7.18 -2.55
C ASN A 40 -9.92 5.85 -1.95
N HIS A 41 -9.33 5.45 -0.84
CA HIS A 41 -9.59 4.16 -0.22
C HIS A 41 -10.95 4.15 0.51
N SER A 42 -11.71 3.06 0.34
CA SER A 42 -12.84 2.79 1.23
C SER A 42 -12.33 2.43 2.63
N PRO A 43 -13.11 2.68 3.70
CA PRO A 43 -12.73 2.37 5.07
C PRO A 43 -12.85 0.86 5.37
N ALA A 44 -12.20 0.03 4.55
CA ALA A 44 -12.20 -1.42 4.65
C ALA A 44 -10.83 -1.92 5.12
N ASN A 45 -10.82 -2.84 6.08
CA ASN A 45 -9.59 -3.42 6.64
C ASN A 45 -9.04 -4.57 5.76
N MET A 46 -8.86 -4.32 4.46
CA MET A 46 -8.35 -5.30 3.50
C MET A 46 -6.94 -4.92 3.08
N PHE A 47 -5.94 -5.65 3.57
CA PHE A 47 -4.54 -5.36 3.30
C PHE A 47 -3.79 -6.57 2.77
N LEU A 48 -2.81 -6.30 1.91
CA LEU A 48 -1.83 -7.24 1.39
C LEU A 48 -0.49 -6.93 2.02
N LEU A 49 0.13 -7.94 2.64
CA LEU A 49 1.48 -7.87 3.17
C LEU A 49 2.44 -8.49 2.15
N ASN A 50 3.33 -7.68 1.57
CA ASN A 50 4.44 -8.17 0.77
C ASN A 50 5.54 -8.72 1.70
N THR A 51 5.45 -10.01 2.00
CA THR A 51 6.42 -10.69 2.87
C THR A 51 7.78 -10.85 2.20
N HIS A 52 7.87 -10.85 0.87
CA HIS A 52 9.12 -11.02 0.13
C HIS A 52 10.08 -9.84 0.27
N ALA A 53 9.56 -8.64 0.50
CA ALA A 53 10.38 -7.45 0.78
C ALA A 53 10.97 -7.45 2.20
N LEU A 54 10.54 -8.38 3.08
CA LEU A 54 11.03 -8.47 4.44
C LEU A 54 12.30 -9.33 4.52
N HIS A 55 13.29 -8.89 5.30
CA HIS A 55 14.53 -9.64 5.50
C HIS A 55 14.32 -11.07 6.04
N ASN A 56 13.23 -11.29 6.76
CA ASN A 56 12.85 -12.58 7.33
C ASN A 56 11.83 -13.36 6.48
N TYR A 57 11.66 -13.02 5.18
CA TYR A 57 10.63 -13.64 4.32
C TYR A 57 10.66 -15.17 4.37
N ARG A 58 11.84 -15.81 4.43
CA ARG A 58 11.98 -17.27 4.50
C ARG A 58 11.34 -17.86 5.76
N ARG A 59 11.45 -17.16 6.90
CA ARG A 59 10.83 -17.59 8.16
C ARG A 59 9.33 -17.39 8.13
N ILE A 60 8.88 -16.28 7.54
CA ILE A 60 7.44 -16.00 7.38
C ILE A 60 6.80 -17.06 6.47
N ALA A 61 7.39 -17.31 5.30
CA ALA A 61 6.92 -18.31 4.34
C ALA A 61 6.87 -19.74 4.93
N ALA A 62 7.76 -20.07 5.87
CA ALA A 62 7.71 -21.36 6.57
C ALA A 62 6.62 -21.45 7.65
N ALA A 63 6.14 -20.31 8.15
CA ALA A 63 5.14 -20.22 9.22
C ALA A 63 3.73 -19.87 8.71
N THR A 64 3.60 -19.45 7.46
CA THR A 64 2.33 -19.17 6.80
C THR A 64 1.97 -20.30 5.83
N PRO A 65 0.69 -20.70 5.72
CA PRO A 65 0.23 -21.73 4.79
C PRO A 65 0.56 -21.42 3.32
#